data_AF-A0A545T0I1-F1
#
_entry.id   AF-A0A545T0I1-F1
#
_cell.length_a   1.000
_cell.length_b   1.000
_cell.length_c   1.000
_cell.angle_alpha   90.00
_cell.angle_beta   90.00
_cell.angle_gamma   90.00
#
_symmetry.space_group_name_H-M   'P 1'
#
loop_
_entity.id
_entity.type
_entity.pdbx_description
1 polymer ?
#
loop_
_entity_poly.entity_id
_entity_poly.type
_entity_poly.pdbx_seq_one_letter_code
_entity_poly.pdbx_strand_id
1 'polypeptide(L)'
;MKTPMTHVARCVGITLILAGAGPAGAFTTQEFLALCGDAKETCASRPAVQFYLGGALDALAVVNDAAKEQDQPIYCVPEQALFDMGKIVAHVVSVSRRFENKNAMTGVIDYLRTYGGCRPAQRPQG
;
A
#
# COMPACT_ATOMS: atom_id res chain seq x y z
N MET A 1 -15.03 9.23 -58.93
CA MET A 1 -15.68 8.08 -58.26
C MET A 1 -14.91 7.82 -56.97
N LYS A 2 -15.55 8.07 -55.81
CA LYS A 2 -14.95 7.98 -54.47
C LYS A 2 -15.29 6.61 -53.86
N THR A 3 -14.28 5.82 -53.52
CA THR A 3 -14.41 4.63 -52.67
C THR A 3 -14.28 5.04 -51.20
N PRO A 4 -15.28 4.78 -50.34
CA PRO A 4 -15.12 4.97 -48.90
C PRO A 4 -14.35 3.79 -48.31
N MET A 5 -13.18 4.08 -47.71
CA MET A 5 -12.48 3.18 -46.81
C MET A 5 -13.25 3.08 -45.49
N THR A 6 -13.83 1.92 -45.22
CA THR A 6 -14.37 1.56 -43.92
C THR A 6 -13.23 1.22 -42.96
N HIS A 7 -12.90 2.16 -42.07
CA HIS A 7 -12.05 1.88 -40.91
C HIS A 7 -12.84 1.00 -39.93
N VAL A 8 -12.50 -0.29 -39.89
CA VAL A 8 -12.95 -1.20 -38.83
C VAL A 8 -12.19 -0.82 -37.56
N ALA A 9 -12.81 0.03 -36.74
CA ALA A 9 -12.35 0.30 -35.39
C ALA A 9 -12.40 -1.01 -34.58
N ARG A 10 -11.24 -1.65 -34.42
CA ARG A 10 -11.09 -2.77 -33.50
C ARG A 10 -11.07 -2.21 -32.09
N CYS A 11 -12.23 -2.18 -31.43
CA CYS A 11 -12.29 -2.07 -29.98
C CYS A 11 -11.59 -3.30 -29.41
N VAL A 12 -10.35 -3.13 -28.95
CA VAL A 12 -9.67 -4.12 -28.12
C VAL A 12 -10.44 -4.14 -26.80
N GLY A 13 -11.39 -5.06 -26.69
CA GLY A 13 -12.12 -5.31 -25.46
C GLY A 13 -11.13 -5.81 -24.41
N ILE A 14 -10.79 -4.95 -23.45
CA ILE A 14 -10.11 -5.37 -22.23
C ILE A 14 -11.14 -6.19 -21.44
N THR A 15 -11.10 -7.51 -21.59
CA THR A 15 -11.86 -8.41 -20.73
C THR A 15 -11.23 -8.34 -19.34
N LEU A 16 -11.81 -7.53 -18.43
CA LEU A 16 -11.55 -7.64 -17.01
C LEU A 16 -12.10 -9.01 -16.56
N ILE A 17 -11.22 -10.00 -16.48
CA ILE A 17 -11.55 -11.27 -15.82
C ILE A 17 -11.61 -10.97 -14.31
N LEU A 18 -12.80 -10.64 -13.81
CA LEU A 18 -13.14 -10.65 -12.38
C LEU A 18 -13.25 -12.11 -11.91
N ALA A 19 -12.14 -12.86 -11.94
CA ALA A 19 -12.08 -14.17 -11.33
C ALA A 19 -11.84 -14.02 -9.83
N GLY A 20 -12.92 -14.20 -9.04
CA GLY A 20 -12.83 -14.49 -7.61
C GLY A 20 -12.90 -13.28 -6.68
N ALA A 21 -14.05 -12.61 -6.63
CA ALA A 21 -14.39 -11.77 -5.47
C ALA A 21 -14.82 -12.68 -4.31
N GLY A 22 -13.86 -13.37 -3.69
CA GLY A 22 -14.02 -13.86 -2.32
C GLY A 22 -14.19 -12.67 -1.36
N PRO A 23 -14.68 -12.88 -0.13
CA PRO A 23 -14.72 -11.80 0.85
C PRO A 23 -13.34 -11.15 0.96
N ALA A 24 -13.30 -9.81 0.94
CA ALA A 24 -12.08 -9.02 1.07
C ALA A 24 -11.50 -9.19 2.49
N GLY A 25 -10.83 -10.31 2.73
CA GLY A 25 -10.12 -10.58 3.96
C GLY A 25 -8.90 -9.68 4.06
N ALA A 26 -8.71 -9.07 5.23
CA ALA A 26 -7.47 -8.38 5.53
C ALA A 26 -6.35 -9.41 5.71
N PHE A 27 -5.26 -9.26 4.95
CA PHE A 27 -4.09 -10.11 5.12
C PHE A 27 -3.48 -9.97 6.52
N THR A 28 -3.14 -11.12 7.10
CA THR A 28 -2.17 -11.21 8.19
C THR A 28 -0.76 -10.90 7.67
N THR A 29 0.17 -10.62 8.59
CA THR A 29 1.58 -10.40 8.23
C THR A 29 2.16 -11.61 7.49
N GLN A 30 1.84 -12.84 7.90
CA GLN A 30 2.30 -14.03 7.18
C GLN A 30 1.75 -14.11 5.76
N GLU A 31 0.44 -13.88 5.56
CA GLU A 31 -0.17 -13.93 4.22
C GLU A 31 0.39 -12.84 3.32
N PHE A 32 0.65 -11.64 3.87
CA PHE A 32 1.35 -10.59 3.14
C PHE A 32 2.77 -11.02 2.72
N LEU A 33 3.54 -11.62 3.64
CA LEU A 33 4.89 -12.10 3.31
C LEU A 33 4.88 -13.26 2.31
N ALA A 34 3.81 -14.07 2.29
CA ALA A 34 3.62 -15.10 1.29
C ALA A 34 3.49 -14.52 -0.13
N LEU A 35 3.04 -13.26 -0.29
CA LEU A 35 3.02 -12.56 -1.59
C LEU A 35 4.42 -12.34 -2.16
N CYS A 36 5.46 -12.34 -1.33
CA CYS A 36 6.84 -12.23 -1.79
C CYS A 36 7.25 -13.45 -2.64
N GLY A 37 6.79 -14.65 -2.27
CA GLY A 37 7.22 -15.94 -2.82
C GLY A 37 8.75 -16.14 -2.81
N ASP A 38 9.23 -17.10 -3.60
CA ASP A 38 10.66 -17.48 -3.67
C ASP A 38 11.45 -16.77 -4.79
N ALA A 39 10.97 -15.64 -5.33
CA ALA A 39 11.61 -15.07 -6.52
C ALA A 39 12.96 -14.40 -6.26
N LYS A 40 13.72 -14.29 -7.35
CA LYS A 40 14.98 -13.55 -7.46
C LYS A 40 14.80 -12.03 -7.40
N GLU A 41 13.59 -11.53 -7.64
CA GLU A 41 13.23 -10.12 -7.54
C GLU A 41 12.97 -9.70 -6.09
N THR A 42 13.08 -8.40 -5.79
CA THR A 42 12.79 -7.91 -4.43
C THR A 42 11.29 -8.02 -4.13
N CYS A 43 10.91 -8.35 -2.90
CA CYS A 43 9.49 -8.49 -2.55
C CYS A 43 8.68 -7.22 -2.87
N ALA A 44 9.28 -6.04 -2.70
CA ALA A 44 8.65 -4.74 -2.99
C ALA A 44 8.34 -4.51 -4.49
N SER A 45 8.98 -5.21 -5.42
CA SER A 45 8.69 -5.10 -6.86
C SER A 45 7.55 -6.00 -7.32
N ARG A 46 7.04 -6.89 -6.45
CA ARG A 46 5.94 -7.79 -6.80
C ARG A 46 4.64 -7.00 -7.00
N PRO A 47 3.91 -7.18 -8.12
CA PRO A 47 2.67 -6.45 -8.37
C PRO A 47 1.63 -6.58 -7.24
N ALA A 48 1.46 -7.77 -6.66
CA ALA A 48 0.53 -7.98 -5.55
C ALA A 48 0.90 -7.15 -4.30
N VAL A 49 2.20 -7.05 -3.99
CA VAL A 49 2.71 -6.24 -2.88
C VAL A 49 2.53 -4.76 -3.15
N GLN A 50 2.81 -4.32 -4.39
CA GLN A 50 2.61 -2.93 -4.81
C GLN A 50 1.14 -2.51 -4.76
N PHE A 51 0.22 -3.34 -5.23
CA PHE A 51 -1.21 -3.03 -5.16
C PHE A 51 -1.71 -3.01 -3.72
N TYR A 52 -1.30 -3.97 -2.90
CA TYR A 52 -1.68 -4.02 -1.49
C TYR A 52 -1.18 -2.79 -0.73
N LEU A 53 0.12 -2.50 -0.80
CA LEU A 53 0.71 -1.36 -0.10
C LEU A 53 0.26 -0.03 -0.70
N GLY A 54 0.17 0.07 -2.03
CA GLY A 54 -0.27 1.29 -2.71
C GLY A 54 -1.67 1.71 -2.28
N GLY A 55 -2.64 0.78 -2.32
CA GLY A 55 -3.99 1.07 -1.84
C GLY A 55 -4.05 1.40 -0.35
N ALA A 56 -3.22 0.75 0.47
CA ALA A 56 -3.18 1.01 1.90
C ALA A 56 -2.54 2.35 2.26
N LEU A 57 -1.48 2.75 1.54
CA LEU A 57 -0.82 4.03 1.72
C LEU A 57 -1.71 5.20 1.27
N ASP A 58 -2.47 5.03 0.21
CA ASP A 58 -3.48 6.01 -0.23
C ASP A 58 -4.55 6.22 0.85
N ALA A 59 -5.10 5.12 1.39
CA ALA A 59 -6.05 5.20 2.50
C ALA A 59 -5.43 5.85 3.76
N LEU A 60 -4.17 5.53 4.07
CA LEU A 60 -3.46 6.10 5.21
C LEU A 60 -3.16 7.59 5.03
N ALA A 61 -2.90 8.06 3.80
CA ALA A 61 -2.74 9.48 3.50
C ALA A 61 -4.03 10.25 3.81
N VAL A 62 -5.17 9.75 3.34
CA VAL A 62 -6.49 10.33 3.64
C VAL A 62 -6.76 10.38 5.14
N VAL A 63 -6.49 9.28 5.86
CA VAL A 63 -6.69 9.26 7.32
C VAL A 63 -5.74 10.23 8.01
N ASN A 64 -4.48 10.33 7.57
CA ASN A 64 -3.52 11.25 8.15
C ASN A 64 -3.91 12.72 7.91
N ASP A 65 -4.46 13.04 6.74
CA ASP A 65 -4.96 14.38 6.44
C ASP A 65 -6.14 14.76 7.35
N ALA A 66 -7.12 13.87 7.51
CA ALA A 66 -8.21 14.07 8.47
C ALA A 66 -7.71 14.17 9.93
N ALA A 67 -6.63 13.46 10.26
CA ALA A 67 -6.04 13.51 11.60
C ALA A 67 -5.26 14.80 11.84
N LYS A 68 -4.62 15.40 10.82
CA LYS A 68 -3.99 16.72 10.91
C LYS A 68 -4.99 17.82 11.21
N GLU A 69 -6.21 17.74 10.67
CA GLU A 69 -7.29 18.69 11.00
C GLU A 69 -7.66 18.68 12.49
N GLN A 70 -7.36 17.59 13.18
CA GLN A 70 -7.58 17.40 14.63
C GLN A 70 -6.27 17.55 15.44
N ASP A 71 -5.21 18.11 14.84
CA ASP A 71 -3.86 18.20 15.39
C ASP A 71 -3.26 16.85 15.85
N GLN A 72 -3.76 15.71 15.33
CA GLN A 72 -3.32 14.35 15.70
C GLN A 72 -2.68 13.57 14.53
N PRO A 73 -1.67 14.11 13.82
CA PRO A 73 -1.08 13.43 12.67
C PRO A 73 -0.49 12.06 13.06
N ILE A 74 -0.70 11.08 12.18
CA ILE A 74 -0.06 9.76 12.26
C ILE A 74 1.43 9.89 11.93
N TYR A 75 1.75 10.71 10.94
CA TYR A 75 3.12 11.04 10.53
C TYR A 75 3.19 12.49 10.03
N CYS A 76 4.37 13.09 10.18
CA CYS A 76 4.64 14.49 9.82
C CYS A 76 5.70 14.63 8.73
N VAL A 77 6.51 13.59 8.50
CA VAL A 77 7.43 13.53 7.37
C VAL A 77 6.64 13.48 6.06
N PRO A 78 7.05 14.22 5.00
CA PRO A 78 6.38 14.18 3.71
C PRO A 78 6.30 12.77 3.10
N GLU A 79 5.17 12.47 2.46
CA GLU A 79 4.87 11.16 1.90
C GLU A 79 5.89 10.72 0.86
N GLN A 80 6.41 11.63 0.04
CA GLN A 80 7.42 11.30 -0.98
C GLN A 80 8.71 10.74 -0.36
N ALA A 81 9.01 11.11 0.89
CA ALA A 81 10.17 10.59 1.62
C ALA A 81 9.83 9.37 2.47
N LEU A 82 8.57 9.25 2.93
CA LEU A 82 8.13 8.22 3.86
C LEU A 82 7.61 6.96 3.15
N PHE A 83 6.87 7.11 2.05
CA PHE A 83 6.16 6.05 1.33
C PHE A 83 7.07 5.28 0.35
N ASP A 84 8.23 4.86 0.86
CA ASP A 84 9.19 4.04 0.16
C ASP A 84 8.84 2.56 0.34
N MET A 85 8.34 1.92 -0.72
CA MET A 85 7.91 0.53 -0.70
C MET A 85 9.02 -0.43 -0.25
N GLY A 86 10.27 -0.18 -0.66
CA GLY A 86 11.40 -1.03 -0.29
C GLY A 86 11.66 -0.98 1.21
N LYS A 87 11.67 0.23 1.79
CA LYS A 87 11.85 0.43 3.23
C LYS A 87 10.68 -0.12 4.04
N ILE A 88 9.45 0.11 3.59
CA ILE A 88 8.24 -0.41 4.25
C ILE A 88 8.29 -1.94 4.30
N VAL A 89 8.53 -2.60 3.17
CA VAL A 89 8.61 -4.07 3.10
C VAL A 89 9.74 -4.59 3.98
N ALA A 90 10.93 -3.98 3.92
CA ALA A 90 12.06 -4.36 4.76
C ALA A 90 11.74 -4.24 6.25
N HIS A 91 11.03 -3.17 6.65
CA HIS A 91 10.59 -2.99 8.03
C HIS A 91 9.59 -4.07 8.44
N VAL A 92 8.54 -4.30 7.65
CA VAL A 92 7.51 -5.34 7.90
C VAL A 92 8.16 -6.71 8.06
N VAL A 93 9.13 -7.06 7.21
CA VAL A 93 9.92 -8.30 7.33
C VAL A 93 10.68 -8.33 8.66
N SER A 94 11.34 -7.23 9.05
CA SER A 94 12.14 -7.17 10.28
C SER A 94 11.30 -7.33 11.56
N VAL A 95 10.05 -6.83 11.57
CA VAL A 95 9.13 -6.94 12.71
C VAL A 95 8.14 -8.10 12.59
N SER A 96 8.22 -8.90 11.51
CA SER A 96 7.25 -9.94 11.16
C SER A 96 6.92 -10.90 12.30
N ARG A 97 7.94 -11.42 13.01
CA ARG A 97 7.75 -12.33 14.15
C ARG A 97 6.92 -11.72 15.29
N ARG A 98 6.97 -10.39 15.48
CA ARG A 98 6.17 -9.69 16.49
C ARG A 98 4.69 -9.60 16.09
N PHE A 99 4.40 -9.58 14.79
CA PHE A 99 3.07 -9.30 14.24
C PHE A 99 2.52 -10.44 13.37
N GLU A 100 3.06 -11.64 13.52
CA GLU A 100 2.83 -12.79 12.64
C GLU A 100 1.36 -13.02 12.30
N ASN A 101 0.50 -13.08 13.33
CA ASN A 101 -0.95 -13.30 13.20
C ASN A 101 -1.78 -12.01 13.28
N LYS A 102 -1.13 -10.85 13.20
CA LYS A 102 -1.80 -9.54 13.15
C LYS A 102 -2.00 -9.14 11.69
N ASN A 103 -2.93 -8.22 11.47
CA ASN A 103 -3.12 -7.58 10.17
C ASN A 103 -1.77 -7.00 9.68
N ALA A 104 -1.39 -7.25 8.42
CA ALA A 104 -0.12 -6.82 7.86
C ALA A 104 0.08 -5.29 7.91
N MET A 105 -1.00 -4.51 7.89
CA MET A 105 -0.96 -3.06 8.09
C MET A 105 -0.44 -2.64 9.47
N THR A 106 -0.43 -3.55 10.45
CA THR A 106 0.21 -3.29 11.75
C THR A 106 1.69 -2.95 11.57
N GLY A 107 2.41 -3.71 10.73
CA GLY A 107 3.82 -3.45 10.45
C GLY A 107 4.04 -2.16 9.67
N VAL A 108 3.12 -1.80 8.78
CA VAL A 108 3.16 -0.53 8.03
C VAL A 108 2.91 0.66 8.96
N ILE A 109 1.90 0.59 9.84
CA ILE A 109 1.64 1.64 10.83
C ILE A 109 2.83 1.78 11.80
N ASP A 110 3.43 0.67 12.22
CA ASP A 110 4.64 0.67 13.05
C ASP A 110 5.81 1.37 12.35
N TYR A 111 6.02 1.12 11.05
CA TYR A 111 6.97 1.87 10.22
C TYR A 111 6.66 3.38 10.22
N LEU A 112 5.42 3.77 9.91
CA LEU A 112 5.04 5.19 9.86
C LEU A 112 5.22 5.89 11.20
N ARG A 113 4.92 5.22 12.32
CA ARG A 113 5.15 5.78 13.66
C ARG A 113 6.64 5.91 13.98
N THR A 114 7.44 4.93 13.58
CA THR A 114 8.88 4.90 13.84
C THR A 114 9.63 5.96 13.05
N TYR A 115 9.31 6.12 11.76
CA TYR A 115 10.06 6.99 10.84
C TYR A 115 9.32 8.27 10.44
N GLY A 116 8.04 8.42 10.78
CA GLY A 116 7.19 9.57 10.42
C GLY A 116 7.37 10.80 11.31
N GLY A 117 8.06 10.68 12.44
CA GLY A 117 8.77 11.78 13.11
C GLY A 117 7.97 13.04 13.46
N CYS A 118 6.76 12.94 14.01
CA CYS A 118 6.05 14.12 14.53
C CYS A 118 6.73 14.71 15.77
N ARG A 119 7.09 16.01 15.71
CA ARG A 119 7.71 16.72 16.85
C ARG A 119 6.68 16.97 17.97
N PRO A 120 7.10 17.15 19.23
CA PRO A 120 6.19 17.42 20.35
C PRO A 120 5.30 18.67 20.18
N ALA A 121 5.76 19.69 19.45
CA ALA A 121 4.94 20.87 19.12
C ALA A 121 3.81 20.58 18.11
N GLN A 122 3.80 19.38 17.52
CA GLN A 122 2.84 18.90 16.53
C GLN A 122 2.07 17.68 17.05
N ARG A 123 2.24 17.33 18.34
CA ARG A 123 1.37 16.38 19.04
C ARG A 123 0.49 17.19 20.00
N PRO A 124 -0.82 16.97 20.02
CA PRO A 124 -1.64 17.58 21.04
C PRO A 124 -1.25 16.93 22.37
N GLN A 125 -1.16 17.74 23.42
CA GLN A 125 -0.98 17.22 24.76
C GLN A 125 -2.29 16.55 25.16
N GLY A 126 -2.26 15.22 25.26
CA GLY A 126 -3.32 14.38 25.81
C GLY A 126 -2.74 13.44 26.85
#